data_AF-T1AXD3-F1
#
_entry.id   AF-T1AXD3-F1
#
_cell.length_a   1.000
_cell.length_b   1.000
_cell.length_c   1.000
_cell.angle_alpha   90.00
_cell.angle_beta   90.00
_cell.angle_gamma   90.00
#
_symmetry.space_group_name_H-M   'P 1'
#
loop_
_entity.id
_entity.type
_entity.pdbx_description
1 polymer ?
#
loop_
_entity_poly.entity_id
_entity_poly.type
_entity_poly.pdbx_seq_one_letter_code
_entity_poly.pdbx_strand_id
1 'polypeptide(L)'
;MPSNWSWNRGTGPGSPEAEMAQLHDALLRNCRLLASVDMHCRGRSLEEATALFQREGHLARFPAEREALRGTFNPEYFCYTLGKLEILEARRRYREEHPASPLKEFHDHLLALGAPPVGWISGLLSGI
;
A
#
# COMPACT_ATOMS: atom_id res chain seq x y z
N MET A 1 33.67 13.03 3.37
CA MET A 1 33.23 11.84 4.12
C MET A 1 32.48 10.94 3.13
N PRO A 2 32.82 9.65 2.97
CA PRO A 2 32.08 8.79 2.04
C PRO A 2 30.72 8.44 2.61
N SER A 3 29.69 8.43 1.77
CA SER A 3 28.29 8.15 2.12
C SER A 3 28.05 6.66 2.38
N ASN A 4 27.47 6.36 3.53
CA ASN A 4 27.22 5.01 4.06
C ASN A 4 25.92 4.38 3.53
N TRP A 5 25.71 4.29 2.22
CA TRP A 5 24.52 3.62 1.69
C TRP A 5 24.88 2.44 0.79
N SER A 6 24.17 1.34 1.00
CA SER A 6 24.33 -0.01 0.47
C SER A 6 24.20 -0.19 -1.05
N TRP A 7 24.34 0.86 -1.84
CA TRP A 7 24.05 0.84 -3.29
C TRP A 7 25.20 0.30 -4.16
N ASN A 8 26.35 -0.06 -3.57
CA ASN A 8 27.52 -0.56 -4.31
C ASN A 8 27.47 -2.04 -4.71
N ARG A 9 26.36 -2.76 -4.48
CA ARG A 9 26.24 -4.22 -4.79
C ARG A 9 25.21 -4.56 -5.86
N GLY A 10 24.91 -3.63 -6.77
CA GLY A 10 23.90 -3.87 -7.82
C GLY A 10 22.46 -3.87 -7.30
N THR A 11 22.23 -3.67 -6.00
CA THR A 11 20.91 -3.58 -5.36
C THR A 11 20.26 -2.20 -5.54
N GLY A 12 20.56 -1.51 -6.65
CA GLY A 12 20.07 -0.17 -6.99
C GLY A 12 18.59 -0.14 -7.35
N PRO A 13 17.98 1.05 -7.47
CA PRO A 13 16.69 1.21 -8.13
C PRO A 13 16.72 0.51 -9.51
N GLY A 14 15.76 -0.39 -9.75
CA GLY A 14 15.67 -1.17 -10.99
C GLY A 14 16.37 -2.54 -10.97
N SER A 15 16.97 -2.95 -9.85
CA SER A 15 17.50 -4.31 -9.69
C SER A 15 16.41 -5.34 -9.34
N PRO A 16 16.57 -6.63 -9.71
CA PRO A 16 15.63 -7.69 -9.33
C PRO A 16 15.45 -7.81 -7.81
N GLU A 17 16.50 -7.59 -7.03
CA GLU A 17 16.45 -7.62 -5.57
C GLU A 17 15.60 -6.48 -5.00
N ALA A 18 15.75 -5.27 -5.58
CA ALA A 18 14.93 -4.12 -5.18
C ALA A 18 13.46 -4.32 -5.58
N GLU A 19 13.19 -4.89 -6.76
CA GLU A 19 11.84 -5.21 -7.20
C GLU A 19 11.18 -6.25 -6.28
N MET A 20 11.89 -7.33 -5.96
CA MET A 20 11.41 -8.36 -5.04
C MET A 20 11.09 -7.77 -3.65
N ALA A 21 11.94 -6.89 -3.12
CA ALA A 21 11.69 -6.21 -1.87
C ALA A 21 10.45 -5.30 -1.92
N GLN A 22 10.26 -4.55 -3.01
CA GLN A 22 9.07 -3.71 -3.19
C GLN A 22 7.79 -4.54 -3.29
N LEU A 23 7.83 -5.68 -3.99
CA LEU A 23 6.70 -6.59 -4.12
C LEU A 23 6.35 -7.24 -2.78
N HIS A 24 7.35 -7.70 -2.02
CA HIS A 24 7.13 -8.28 -0.70
C HIS A 24 6.57 -7.25 0.29
N ASP A 25 7.06 -6.01 0.26
CA ASP A 25 6.53 -4.91 1.08
C ASP A 25 5.05 -4.61 0.73
N ALA A 26 4.71 -4.58 -0.56
CA ALA A 26 3.34 -4.40 -1.04
C ALA A 26 2.42 -5.56 -0.63
N LEU A 27 2.91 -6.81 -0.70
CA LEU A 27 2.18 -8.00 -0.29
C LEU A 27 1.82 -7.95 1.21
N LEU A 28 2.73 -7.48 2.05
CA LEU A 28 2.44 -7.25 3.47
C LEU A 28 1.30 -6.23 3.68
N ARG A 29 1.23 -5.15 2.88
CA ARG A 29 0.14 -4.17 2.97
C ARG A 29 -1.19 -4.79 2.53
N ASN A 30 -1.18 -5.63 1.51
CA ASN A 30 -2.36 -6.37 1.08
C ASN A 30 -2.85 -7.33 2.16
N CYS A 31 -1.95 -8.03 2.85
CA CYS A 31 -2.31 -8.88 3.97
C CYS A 31 -2.98 -8.09 5.11
N ARG A 32 -2.51 -6.87 5.40
CA ARG A 32 -3.13 -5.99 6.40
C ARG A 32 -4.56 -5.57 6.00
N LEU A 33 -4.79 -5.25 4.73
CA LEU A 33 -6.13 -4.99 4.21
C LEU A 33 -7.07 -6.17 4.44
N LEU A 34 -6.65 -7.39 4.04
CA LEU A 34 -7.45 -8.60 4.21
C LEU A 34 -7.70 -8.91 5.68
N ALA A 35 -6.65 -8.91 6.50
CA ALA A 35 -6.73 -9.17 7.94
C ALA A 35 -7.66 -8.18 8.65
N SER A 36 -7.66 -6.90 8.24
CA SER A 36 -8.61 -5.91 8.78
C SER A 36 -10.06 -6.32 8.56
N VAL A 37 -10.41 -6.60 7.29
CA VAL A 37 -11.79 -6.94 6.92
C VAL A 37 -12.20 -8.26 7.56
N ASP A 38 -11.31 -9.24 7.56
CA ASP A 38 -11.57 -10.56 8.10
C ASP A 38 -11.81 -10.52 9.62
N MET A 39 -10.95 -9.84 10.39
CA MET A 39 -11.13 -9.76 11.85
C MET A 39 -12.34 -8.89 12.24
N HIS A 40 -12.49 -7.71 11.64
CA HIS A 40 -13.46 -6.71 12.11
C HIS A 40 -14.82 -6.77 11.43
N CYS A 41 -14.94 -7.44 10.28
CA CYS A 41 -16.21 -7.57 9.55
C CYS A 41 -16.67 -9.02 9.37
N ARG A 42 -15.77 -10.00 9.56
CA ARG A 42 -16.09 -11.43 9.35
C ARG A 42 -15.82 -12.32 10.56
N GLY A 43 -15.46 -11.73 11.71
CA GLY A 43 -15.29 -12.45 12.97
C GLY A 43 -14.12 -13.43 12.99
N ARG A 44 -13.13 -13.27 12.11
CA ARG A 44 -11.94 -14.14 12.10
C ARG A 44 -11.08 -13.89 13.34
N SER A 45 -10.50 -14.96 13.86
CA SER A 45 -9.66 -14.94 15.05
C SER A 45 -8.25 -14.41 14.77
N LEU A 46 -7.53 -14.06 15.85
CA LEU A 46 -6.13 -13.66 15.80
C LEU A 46 -5.22 -14.72 15.16
N GLU A 47 -5.47 -16.01 15.47
CA GLU A 47 -4.68 -17.12 14.91
C GLU A 47 -4.95 -17.28 13.41
N GLU A 48 -6.19 -17.11 12.95
CA GLU A 48 -6.51 -17.13 11.52
C GLU A 48 -5.87 -15.96 10.77
N ALA A 49 -5.84 -14.77 11.37
CA ALA A 49 -5.10 -13.63 10.81
C ALA A 49 -3.59 -13.89 10.80
N THR A 50 -3.04 -14.52 11.84
CA THR A 50 -1.63 -14.93 11.89
C THR A 50 -1.31 -15.94 10.78
N ALA A 51 -2.19 -16.90 10.53
CA ALA A 51 -2.07 -17.87 9.45
C ALA A 51 -2.11 -17.21 8.06
N LEU A 52 -2.93 -16.16 7.88
CA LEU A 52 -2.95 -15.36 6.65
C LEU A 52 -1.58 -14.71 6.38
N PHE A 53 -0.98 -14.06 7.39
CA PHE A 53 0.34 -13.42 7.24
C PHE A 53 1.48 -14.42 6.98
N GLN A 54 1.40 -15.64 7.53
CA GLN A 54 2.36 -16.69 7.23
C GLN A 54 2.20 -17.22 5.80
N ARG A 55 0.97 -17.52 5.40
CA ARG A 55 0.67 -18.16 4.11
C ARG A 55 0.85 -17.21 2.93
N GLU A 56 0.20 -16.04 3.00
CA GLU A 56 0.18 -15.07 1.90
C GLU A 56 1.30 -14.04 2.04
N GLY A 57 1.67 -13.65 3.27
CA GLY A 57 2.73 -12.67 3.52
C GLY A 57 4.14 -13.27 3.57
N HIS A 58 4.25 -14.61 3.52
CA HIS A 58 5.50 -15.36 3.67
C HIS A 58 6.32 -14.97 4.92
N LEU A 59 5.62 -14.57 5.99
CA LEU A 59 6.25 -14.23 7.26
C LEU A 59 6.47 -15.48 8.12
N ALA A 60 7.54 -15.49 8.90
CA ALA A 60 7.66 -16.44 10.00
C ALA A 60 6.56 -16.18 11.06
N ARG A 61 6.26 -17.18 11.90
CA ARG A 61 5.17 -17.10 12.88
C ARG A 61 5.24 -15.85 13.77
N PHE A 62 6.39 -15.59 14.38
CA PHE A 62 6.55 -14.46 15.31
C PHE A 62 6.22 -13.09 14.68
N PRO A 63 6.81 -12.68 13.54
CA PRO A 63 6.42 -11.44 12.88
C PRO A 63 4.97 -11.46 12.35
N ALA A 64 4.46 -12.61 11.90
CA ALA A 64 3.07 -12.74 11.46
C ALA A 64 2.07 -12.46 12.60
N GLU A 65 2.32 -13.03 13.78
CA GLU A 65 1.50 -12.82 14.98
C GLU A 65 1.54 -11.35 15.41
N ARG A 66 2.69 -10.69 15.33
CA ARG A 66 2.80 -9.26 15.62
C ARG A 66 1.98 -8.39 14.68
N GLU A 67 1.91 -8.73 13.39
CA GLU A 67 1.06 -8.03 12.43
C GLU A 67 -0.42 -8.26 12.71
N ALA A 68 -0.81 -9.50 13.01
CA ALA A 68 -2.17 -9.85 13.40
C ALA A 68 -2.60 -9.12 14.69
N LEU A 69 -1.74 -9.13 15.72
CA LEU A 69 -1.97 -8.42 16.98
C LEU A 69 -2.18 -6.93 16.74
N ARG A 70 -1.34 -6.32 15.89
CA ARG A 70 -1.49 -4.91 15.53
C ARG A 70 -2.86 -4.61 14.91
N GLY A 71 -3.37 -5.52 14.10
CA GLY A 71 -4.69 -5.39 13.49
C GLY A 71 -5.85 -5.39 14.48
N THR A 72 -5.67 -5.95 15.69
CA THR A 72 -6.76 -5.99 16.69
C THR A 72 -7.05 -4.61 17.28
N PHE A 73 -6.05 -3.76 17.46
CA PHE A 73 -6.20 -2.41 18.00
C PHE A 73 -6.06 -1.30 16.95
N ASN A 74 -5.56 -1.62 15.76
CA ASN A 74 -5.50 -0.69 14.62
C ASN A 74 -6.24 -1.28 13.41
N PRO A 75 -7.58 -1.21 13.38
CA PRO A 75 -8.36 -1.64 12.22
C PRO A 75 -7.98 -0.83 10.96
N GLU A 76 -7.56 0.42 11.07
CA GLU A 76 -7.31 1.28 9.90
C GLU A 76 -6.01 0.99 9.14
N TYR A 77 -5.19 0.03 9.59
CA TYR A 77 -3.98 -0.39 8.88
C TYR A 77 -4.22 -0.98 7.47
N PHE A 78 -5.47 -1.08 7.01
CA PHE A 78 -5.82 -1.35 5.62
C PHE A 78 -5.60 -0.15 4.69
N CYS A 79 -5.56 1.08 5.23
CA CYS A 79 -5.52 2.33 4.47
C CYS A 79 -4.31 2.44 3.53
N TYR A 80 -3.20 1.74 3.81
CA TYR A 80 -2.04 1.71 2.91
C TYR A 80 -2.40 1.18 1.52
N THR A 81 -3.09 0.02 1.46
CA THR A 81 -3.48 -0.58 0.19
C THR A 81 -4.68 0.14 -0.40
N LEU A 82 -5.70 0.44 0.42
CA LEU A 82 -6.90 1.10 -0.10
C LEU A 82 -6.56 2.48 -0.70
N GLY A 83 -5.81 3.32 0.01
CA GLY A 83 -5.39 4.63 -0.49
C GLY A 83 -4.54 4.54 -1.76
N LYS A 84 -3.64 3.53 -1.86
CA LYS A 84 -2.88 3.28 -3.09
C LYS A 84 -3.78 2.93 -4.27
N LEU A 85 -4.78 2.06 -4.06
CA LEU A 85 -5.73 1.68 -5.11
C LEU A 85 -6.57 2.87 -5.57
N GLU A 86 -7.03 3.70 -4.63
CA GLU A 86 -7.76 4.95 -4.93
C GLU A 86 -6.92 5.91 -5.80
N ILE A 87 -5.64 6.12 -5.45
CA ILE A 87 -4.74 6.97 -6.25
C ILE A 87 -4.51 6.39 -7.65
N LEU A 88 -4.32 5.06 -7.76
CA LEU A 88 -4.11 4.39 -9.04
C LEU A 88 -5.33 4.50 -9.96
N GLU A 89 -6.52 4.36 -9.38
CA GLU A 89 -7.79 4.51 -10.10
C GLU A 89 -8.03 5.96 -10.52
N ALA A 90 -7.81 6.93 -9.63
CA ALA A 90 -7.89 8.35 -9.98
C ALA A 90 -6.93 8.72 -11.12
N ARG A 91 -5.68 8.21 -11.07
CA ARG A 91 -4.71 8.40 -12.15
C ARG A 91 -5.16 7.76 -13.46
N ARG A 92 -5.83 6.60 -13.41
CA ARG A 92 -6.37 5.93 -14.61
C ARG A 92 -7.42 6.83 -15.27
N ARG A 93 -8.41 7.29 -14.51
CA ARG A 93 -9.48 8.19 -15.00
C ARG A 93 -8.94 9.49 -15.55
N TYR A 94 -8.04 10.15 -14.82
CA TYR A 94 -7.42 11.39 -15.28
C TYR A 94 -6.72 11.23 -16.64
N ARG A 95 -6.00 10.11 -16.88
CA ARG A 95 -5.36 9.84 -18.19
C ARG A 95 -6.37 9.56 -19.31
N GLU A 96 -7.55 9.05 -18.98
CA GLU A 96 -8.62 8.80 -19.96
C GLU A 96 -9.28 10.11 -20.38
N GLU A 97 -9.47 11.04 -19.43
CA GLU A 97 -10.04 12.37 -19.67
C GLU A 97 -9.02 13.34 -20.31
N HIS A 98 -7.74 13.20 -19.97
CA HIS A 98 -6.66 14.11 -20.38
C HIS A 98 -5.50 13.38 -21.06
N PRO A 99 -5.72 12.75 -22.23
CA PRO A 99 -4.71 11.89 -22.87
C PRO A 99 -3.45 12.63 -23.33
N ALA A 100 -3.52 13.94 -23.54
CA ALA A 100 -2.39 14.79 -23.92
C ALA A 100 -1.68 15.44 -22.73
N SER A 101 -2.28 15.42 -21.53
CA SER A 101 -1.69 16.08 -20.36
C SER A 101 -0.51 15.28 -19.79
N PRO A 102 0.58 15.96 -19.36
CA PRO A 102 1.70 15.29 -18.73
C PRO A 102 1.28 14.74 -17.36
N LEU A 103 1.82 13.58 -16.97
CA LEU A 103 1.53 12.97 -15.67
C LEU A 103 1.89 13.87 -14.47
N LYS A 104 2.82 14.82 -14.66
CA LYS A 104 3.15 15.82 -13.64
C LYS A 104 1.92 16.61 -13.20
N GLU A 105 1.03 16.99 -14.12
CA GLU A 105 -0.15 17.79 -13.83
C GLU A 105 -1.10 17.07 -12.87
N PHE A 106 -1.33 15.77 -13.10
CA PHE A 106 -2.06 14.91 -12.15
C PHE A 106 -1.41 14.90 -10.75
N HIS A 107 -0.09 14.78 -10.67
CA HIS A 107 0.60 14.80 -9.38
C HIS A 107 0.46 16.15 -8.68
N ASP A 108 0.51 17.26 -9.42
CA ASP A 108 0.33 18.60 -8.86
C ASP A 108 -1.08 18.75 -8.27
N HIS A 109 -2.13 18.34 -9.01
CA HIS A 109 -3.52 18.35 -8.53
C HIS A 109 -3.70 17.44 -7.30
N LEU A 110 -3.19 16.21 -7.34
CA LEU A 110 -3.30 15.27 -6.23
C LEU A 110 -2.63 15.80 -4.95
N LEU A 111 -1.42 16.35 -5.06
CA LEU A 111 -0.67 16.86 -3.91
C LEU A 111 -1.24 18.18 -3.37
N ALA A 112 -1.88 18.99 -4.21
CA ALA A 112 -2.58 20.20 -3.78
C ALA A 112 -3.76 19.92 -2.84
N LEU A 113 -4.32 18.70 -2.85
CA LEU A 113 -5.38 18.28 -1.92
C LEU A 113 -4.88 18.08 -0.48
N GLY A 114 -3.56 18.01 -0.25
CA GLY A 114 -2.98 17.67 1.05
C GLY A 114 -3.22 16.21 1.43
N ALA A 115 -3.94 15.97 2.53
CA ALA A 115 -4.24 14.63 3.04
C ALA A 115 -5.76 14.41 3.13
N PRO A 116 -6.47 14.28 1.99
CA PRO A 116 -7.91 14.09 1.99
C PRO A 116 -8.29 12.75 2.64
N PRO A 117 -9.50 12.62 3.19
CA PRO A 117 -10.02 11.35 3.68
C PRO A 117 -10.00 10.25 2.60
N VAL A 118 -9.82 9.00 3.04
CA VAL A 118 -9.83 7.84 2.14
C VAL A 118 -11.18 7.73 1.42
N GLY A 119 -11.14 7.45 0.12
CA GLY A 119 -12.33 7.35 -0.74
C GLY A 119 -12.81 8.67 -1.36
N TRP A 120 -12.20 9.81 -1.02
CA TRP A 120 -12.60 11.11 -1.56
C TRP A 120 -11.74 11.57 -2.74
N ILE A 121 -10.55 10.98 -2.92
CA ILE A 121 -9.56 11.39 -3.92
C ILE A 121 -10.16 11.46 -5.33
N SER A 122 -10.87 10.41 -5.78
CA SER A 122 -11.43 10.43 -7.14
C SER A 122 -12.51 11.50 -7.33
N GLY A 123 -13.31 11.82 -6.31
CA GLY A 123 -14.36 12.84 -6.40
C GLY A 123 -13.80 14.27 -6.31
N LEU A 124 -12.73 14.47 -5.54
CA LEU A 124 -12.05 15.76 -5.45
C LEU A 124 -11.28 16.11 -6.73
N LEU A 125 -10.84 15.09 -7.47
CA LEU A 125 -10.18 15.26 -8.77
C LEU A 125 -11.18 15.28 -9.93
N SER A 126 -12.44 14.85 -9.74
CA SER A 126 -13.45 14.93 -10.80
C SER A 126 -13.89 16.38 -10.98
N GLY A 127 -13.49 17.00 -12.10
CA GLY A 127 -13.79 18.40 -12.42
C GLY A 127 -12.57 19.31 -12.53
N ILE A 128 -11.36 18.77 -12.38
CA ILE A 128 -10.09 19.40 -12.73
C ILE A 128 -9.57 18.76 -14.01
#